data_AF-A0A2D0HHG0-F1
#
_entry.id   AF-A0A2D0HHG0-F1
#
_cell.length_a   1.000
_cell.length_b   1.000
_cell.length_c   1.000
_cell.angle_alpha   90.00
_cell.angle_beta   90.00
_cell.angle_gamma   90.00
#
_symmetry.space_group_name_H-M   'P 1'
#
loop_
_entity.id
_entity.type
_entity.pdbx_description
1 polymer ?
#
loop_
_entity_poly.entity_id
_entity_poly.type
_entity_poly.pdbx_seq_one_letter_code
_entity_poly.pdbx_strand_id
1 'polypeptide(L)'
;MNKIEYLILSAAIKDYETLRNVASDWQLSHTELASLANCLFQNGDILAGFLIEDGKSIKDITLTMSQIQAHLDGKLDIFYYLTPQGGTKWEAISNVDWNRYYRGKFGYNYDVKTKLYEAEVISPSKKLIANYLKTSEYLDGYVHLPETVVWEKLESWQATYWKTLLQAYKVRYKYRNVQRAINLNEHQESELDIQIKNLFAEMQQWYTEPNFKEIPPNPMDYEELVSHTLADQTAIQKIEYLILESAVIFQSYSLEFVANSKKLSHTEIVIGADILFQRGDIRARVFADEHDFEGISNIILTKAGIQDYLDGRIKASYYLTPQGGARWEEMAHPDWNNFLIVNILEFFPYEHGILGTQREIIEKLLVLDKFILMREHVPGTEVWEVVEPWQATYWKTLPRGYHVCCEFKDNDWDYCGLHDHIPTDLLELYEQALQWYEDIKKWYINPFNTRI
;
A
#
# COMPACT_ATOMS: atom_id res chain seq x y z
N MET A 1 23.28 -9.62 22.32
CA MET A 1 21.99 -9.83 21.65
C MET A 1 22.28 -10.37 20.26
N ASN A 2 21.59 -11.42 19.83
CA ASN A 2 21.79 -11.94 18.48
C ASN A 2 21.06 -11.04 17.44
N LYS A 3 21.38 -11.22 16.15
CA LYS A 3 20.77 -10.42 15.06
C LYS A 3 19.26 -10.60 15.00
N ILE A 4 18.75 -11.81 15.16
CA ILE A 4 17.31 -12.09 15.03
C ILE A 4 16.49 -11.48 16.19
N GLU A 5 16.99 -11.57 17.42
CA GLU A 5 16.42 -10.86 18.58
C GLU A 5 16.32 -9.36 18.29
N TYR A 6 17.36 -8.78 17.67
CA TYR A 6 17.30 -7.39 17.25
C TYR A 6 16.20 -7.14 16.23
N LEU A 7 16.10 -7.96 15.18
CA LEU A 7 15.08 -7.79 14.15
C LEU A 7 13.68 -7.89 14.73
N ILE A 8 13.43 -8.85 15.63
CA ILE A 8 12.14 -8.96 16.35
C ILE A 8 11.85 -7.67 17.12
N LEU A 9 12.80 -7.16 17.91
CA LEU A 9 12.59 -5.95 18.71
C LEU A 9 12.46 -4.69 17.84
N SER A 10 13.20 -4.60 16.75
CA SER A 10 13.21 -3.44 15.84
C SER A 10 11.90 -3.35 15.05
N ALA A 11 11.38 -4.48 14.57
CA ALA A 11 10.13 -4.50 13.84
C ALA A 11 8.93 -4.10 14.74
N ALA A 12 8.98 -4.44 16.04
CA ALA A 12 7.96 -4.06 17.03
C ALA A 12 7.84 -2.55 17.34
N ILE A 13 8.70 -1.71 16.76
CA ILE A 13 8.57 -0.25 16.79
C ILE A 13 7.41 0.21 15.92
N LYS A 14 7.11 -0.52 14.84
CA LYS A 14 5.97 -0.27 13.96
C LYS A 14 4.69 -0.68 14.67
N ASP A 15 3.61 0.06 14.40
CA ASP A 15 2.30 -0.32 14.90
C ASP A 15 1.82 -1.61 14.21
N TYR A 16 1.30 -2.56 15.00
CA TYR A 16 0.69 -3.81 14.53
C TYR A 16 1.62 -4.78 13.78
N GLU A 17 2.90 -4.83 14.12
CA GLU A 17 3.84 -5.76 13.49
C GLU A 17 3.57 -7.24 13.86
N THR A 18 3.92 -8.17 12.97
CA THR A 18 3.71 -9.62 13.16
C THR A 18 5.02 -10.41 13.05
N LEU A 19 5.12 -11.55 13.75
CA LEU A 19 6.32 -12.40 13.62
C LEU A 19 6.41 -13.03 12.22
N ARG A 20 5.28 -13.21 11.53
CA ARG A 20 5.26 -13.66 10.13
C ARG A 20 5.96 -12.67 9.22
N ASN A 21 5.73 -11.37 9.40
CA ASN A 21 6.42 -10.33 8.64
C ASN A 21 7.91 -10.37 8.93
N VAL A 22 8.32 -10.50 10.21
CA VAL A 22 9.74 -10.65 10.55
C VAL A 22 10.38 -11.88 9.91
N ALA A 23 9.68 -13.02 9.88
CA ALA A 23 10.16 -14.21 9.18
C ALA A 23 10.34 -13.95 7.68
N SER A 24 9.35 -13.32 7.06
CA SER A 24 9.30 -13.04 5.62
C SER A 24 10.36 -12.01 5.19
N ASP A 25 10.37 -10.85 5.83
CA ASP A 25 11.25 -9.71 5.51
C ASP A 25 12.73 -10.07 5.63
N TRP A 26 13.06 -11.00 6.52
CA TRP A 26 14.44 -11.36 6.86
C TRP A 26 14.81 -12.82 6.55
N GLN A 27 13.94 -13.55 5.85
CA GLN A 27 14.14 -14.95 5.44
C GLN A 27 14.55 -15.87 6.61
N LEU A 28 13.89 -15.73 7.75
CA LEU A 28 14.20 -16.51 8.95
C LEU A 28 13.35 -17.78 9.02
N SER A 29 13.96 -18.89 9.44
CA SER A 29 13.20 -20.11 9.69
C SER A 29 12.18 -19.89 10.83
N HIS A 30 10.98 -20.45 10.68
CA HIS A 30 9.95 -20.35 11.71
C HIS A 30 10.43 -20.96 13.04
N THR A 31 11.22 -22.04 12.99
CA THR A 31 11.74 -22.70 14.21
C THR A 31 12.70 -21.80 14.99
N GLU A 32 13.66 -21.17 14.31
CA GLU A 32 14.61 -20.27 14.96
C GLU A 32 13.90 -19.03 15.50
N LEU A 33 13.01 -18.44 14.69
CA LEU A 33 12.24 -17.26 15.09
C LEU A 33 11.31 -17.58 16.26
N ALA A 34 10.63 -18.72 16.26
CA ALA A 34 9.76 -19.15 17.35
C ALA A 34 10.53 -19.32 18.67
N SER A 35 11.72 -19.93 18.61
CA SER A 35 12.58 -20.12 19.79
C SER A 35 12.97 -18.79 20.41
N LEU A 36 13.43 -17.83 19.59
CA LEU A 36 13.87 -16.52 20.07
C LEU A 36 12.71 -15.64 20.52
N ALA A 37 11.61 -15.63 19.76
CA ALA A 37 10.39 -14.94 20.17
C ALA A 37 9.88 -15.48 21.51
N ASN A 38 9.88 -16.80 21.71
CA ASN A 38 9.48 -17.41 22.98
C ASN A 38 10.38 -16.91 24.13
N CYS A 39 11.70 -16.84 23.94
CA CYS A 39 12.58 -16.25 24.94
C CYS A 39 12.21 -14.78 25.25
N LEU A 40 11.92 -13.97 24.24
CA LEU A 40 11.52 -12.57 24.43
C LEU A 40 10.17 -12.44 25.15
N PHE A 41 9.18 -13.28 24.85
CA PHE A 41 7.91 -13.33 25.58
C PHE A 41 8.09 -13.75 27.03
N GLN A 42 8.84 -14.83 27.29
CA GLN A 42 9.06 -15.34 28.65
C GLN A 42 9.88 -14.37 29.51
N ASN A 43 10.79 -13.61 28.90
CA ASN A 43 11.54 -12.57 29.59
C ASN A 43 10.72 -11.29 29.82
N GLY A 44 9.51 -11.18 29.24
CA GLY A 44 8.71 -9.98 29.29
C GLY A 44 9.29 -8.84 28.45
N ASP A 45 10.11 -9.13 27.45
CA ASP A 45 10.63 -8.13 26.50
C ASP A 45 9.55 -7.71 25.49
N ILE A 46 8.66 -8.63 25.11
CA ILE A 46 7.54 -8.39 24.18
C ILE A 46 6.23 -8.97 24.72
N LEU A 47 5.11 -8.41 24.27
CA LEU A 47 3.74 -8.87 24.51
C LEU A 47 2.97 -8.91 23.18
N ALA A 48 1.90 -9.69 23.15
CA ALA A 48 1.05 -9.86 21.98
C ALA A 48 -0.32 -9.21 22.16
N GLY A 49 -0.98 -8.92 21.05
CA GLY A 49 -2.37 -8.51 21.00
C GLY A 49 -3.15 -9.10 19.84
N PHE A 50 -4.47 -9.14 20.01
CA PHE A 50 -5.46 -9.59 19.03
C PHE A 50 -6.31 -8.42 18.59
N LEU A 51 -6.58 -8.29 17.30
CA LEU A 51 -7.61 -7.40 16.80
C LEU A 51 -8.98 -8.09 16.89
N ILE A 52 -9.98 -7.38 17.40
CA ILE A 52 -11.39 -7.80 17.41
C ILE A 52 -12.13 -6.96 16.35
N GLU A 53 -13.23 -7.49 15.81
CA GLU A 53 -14.00 -6.92 14.68
C GLU A 53 -14.43 -5.44 14.83
N ASP A 54 -14.41 -4.87 16.03
CA ASP A 54 -14.77 -3.46 16.29
C ASP A 54 -13.57 -2.50 16.39
N GLY A 55 -12.37 -2.92 15.94
CA GLY A 55 -11.13 -2.15 16.14
C GLY A 55 -10.65 -2.11 17.60
N LYS A 56 -11.34 -2.83 18.49
CA LYS A 56 -10.85 -3.11 19.85
C LYS A 56 -9.76 -4.17 19.76
N SER A 57 -8.83 -4.14 20.72
CA SER A 57 -7.80 -5.16 20.80
C SER A 57 -7.66 -5.72 22.20
N ILE A 58 -7.50 -7.03 22.34
CA ILE A 58 -7.04 -7.65 23.58
C ILE A 58 -5.52 -7.58 23.57
N LYS A 59 -4.93 -6.96 24.58
CA LYS A 59 -3.47 -6.74 24.68
C LYS A 59 -2.90 -7.42 25.93
N ASP A 60 -1.59 -7.32 26.06
CA ASP A 60 -0.78 -7.75 27.21
C ASP A 60 -0.72 -9.27 27.40
N ILE A 61 -0.63 -10.00 26.29
CA ILE A 61 -0.65 -11.46 26.29
C ILE A 61 0.77 -12.00 26.11
N THR A 62 1.19 -12.86 27.03
CA THR A 62 2.40 -13.68 26.86
C THR A 62 2.04 -14.94 26.11
N LEU A 63 2.59 -15.13 24.92
CA LEU A 63 2.34 -16.32 24.13
C LEU A 63 3.15 -17.51 24.63
N THR A 64 2.54 -18.69 24.53
CA THR A 64 3.25 -19.97 24.66
C THR A 64 3.92 -20.34 23.34
N MET A 65 4.92 -21.23 23.38
CA MET A 65 5.61 -21.72 22.18
C MET A 65 4.64 -22.24 21.10
N SER A 66 3.59 -22.97 21.50
CA SER A 66 2.61 -23.51 20.54
C SER A 66 1.76 -22.41 19.88
N GLN A 67 1.47 -21.32 20.58
CA GLN A 67 0.76 -20.16 20.02
C GLN A 67 1.66 -19.36 19.08
N ILE A 68 2.95 -19.22 19.41
CA ILE A 68 3.94 -18.58 18.53
C ILE A 68 4.05 -19.38 17.23
N GLN A 69 4.15 -20.71 17.31
CA GLN A 69 4.19 -21.56 16.12
C GLN A 69 2.88 -21.47 15.33
N ALA A 70 1.72 -21.50 16.00
CA ALA A 70 0.43 -21.33 15.33
C ALA A 70 0.32 -19.99 14.60
N HIS A 71 0.87 -18.92 15.16
CA HIS A 71 0.92 -17.62 14.50
C HIS A 71 1.82 -17.64 13.26
N LEU A 72 3.04 -18.18 13.38
CA LEU A 72 3.96 -18.31 12.24
C LEU A 72 3.38 -19.16 11.11
N ASP A 73 2.63 -20.21 11.46
CA ASP A 73 1.89 -21.06 10.51
C ASP A 73 0.64 -20.38 9.91
N GLY A 74 0.32 -19.14 10.29
CA GLY A 74 -0.88 -18.42 9.82
C GLY A 74 -2.21 -18.91 10.42
N LYS A 75 -2.16 -19.76 11.46
CA LYS A 75 -3.34 -20.29 12.16
C LYS A 75 -3.84 -19.37 13.27
N LEU A 76 -3.04 -18.38 13.65
CA LEU A 76 -3.35 -17.40 14.69
C LEU A 76 -2.99 -16.00 14.17
N ASP A 77 -3.97 -15.11 14.11
CA ASP A 77 -3.75 -13.72 13.70
C ASP A 77 -3.51 -12.84 14.92
N ILE A 78 -2.26 -12.40 15.08
CA ILE A 78 -1.81 -11.59 16.21
C ILE A 78 -0.77 -10.58 15.73
N PHE A 79 -0.68 -9.48 16.47
CA PHE A 79 0.46 -8.58 16.42
C PHE A 79 1.23 -8.66 17.73
N TYR A 80 2.47 -8.18 17.72
CA TYR A 80 3.28 -8.06 18.93
C TYR A 80 3.87 -6.67 19.07
N TYR A 81 4.24 -6.32 20.29
CA TYR A 81 4.79 -5.03 20.64
C TYR A 81 5.77 -5.18 21.82
N LEU A 82 6.67 -4.22 21.97
CA LEU A 82 7.65 -4.17 23.06
C LEU A 82 6.98 -3.95 24.41
N THR A 83 7.65 -4.31 25.48
CA THR A 83 7.35 -3.77 26.81
C THR A 83 8.33 -2.62 27.12
N PRO A 84 8.17 -1.89 28.25
CA PRO A 84 9.23 -1.01 28.75
C PRO A 84 10.61 -1.68 28.86
N GLN A 85 10.64 -2.97 29.20
CA GLN A 85 11.87 -3.73 29.27
C GLN A 85 12.45 -3.99 27.88
N GLY A 86 11.66 -4.53 26.94
CA GLY A 86 12.14 -4.80 25.59
C GLY A 86 12.52 -3.53 24.83
N GLY A 87 11.80 -2.44 25.06
CA GLY A 87 12.15 -1.12 24.56
C GLY A 87 13.49 -0.62 25.07
N THR A 88 13.76 -0.76 26.37
CA THR A 88 15.07 -0.43 26.95
C THR A 88 16.19 -1.28 26.35
N LYS A 89 15.92 -2.58 26.14
CA LYS A 89 16.86 -3.53 25.53
C LYS A 89 17.17 -3.16 24.08
N TRP A 90 16.16 -2.76 23.30
CA TRP A 90 16.32 -2.28 21.93
C TRP A 90 17.09 -0.95 21.87
N GLU A 91 16.78 0.00 22.75
CA GLU A 91 17.48 1.28 22.81
C GLU A 91 18.99 1.12 23.09
N ALA A 92 19.35 0.19 23.97
CA ALA A 92 20.73 -0.05 24.39
C ALA A 92 21.68 -0.48 23.26
N ILE A 93 21.14 -0.94 22.14
CA ILE A 93 21.89 -1.49 21.01
C ILE A 93 21.65 -0.74 19.69
N SER A 94 20.60 0.10 19.61
CA SER A 94 20.20 0.80 18.38
C SER A 94 20.74 2.23 18.26
N ASN A 95 21.63 2.66 19.16
CA ASN A 95 22.23 4.00 19.17
C ASN A 95 21.19 5.11 18.90
N VAL A 96 20.10 5.09 19.66
CA VAL A 96 18.93 5.94 19.42
C VAL A 96 19.23 7.41 19.69
N ASP A 97 18.93 8.28 18.74
CA ASP A 97 18.91 9.73 18.92
C ASP A 97 17.46 10.22 19.01
N TRP A 98 16.93 10.23 20.23
CA TRP A 98 15.57 10.71 20.50
C TRP A 98 15.35 12.17 20.08
N ASN A 99 16.39 12.99 19.88
CA ASN A 99 16.22 14.36 19.38
C ASN A 99 15.82 14.41 17.89
N ARG A 100 16.03 13.31 17.17
CA ARG A 100 15.59 13.14 15.78
C ARG A 100 14.23 12.47 15.66
N TYR A 101 13.73 11.86 16.72
CA TYR A 101 12.41 11.25 16.72
C TYR A 101 11.31 12.32 16.60
N TYR A 102 10.32 12.04 15.76
CA TYR A 102 9.10 12.82 15.67
C TYR A 102 7.91 11.90 15.41
N ARG A 103 6.72 12.39 15.75
CA ARG A 103 5.45 11.74 15.42
C ARG A 103 4.53 12.75 14.76
N GLY A 104 4.11 12.45 13.54
CA GLY A 104 3.11 13.22 12.80
C GLY A 104 1.72 12.59 12.89
N LYS A 105 0.69 13.43 12.90
CA LYS A 105 -0.70 13.06 12.67
C LYS A 105 -1.25 14.01 11.61
N PHE A 106 -1.71 13.49 10.49
CA PHE A 106 -2.15 14.27 9.34
C PHE A 106 -3.60 13.94 9.01
N GLY A 107 -4.39 14.94 8.62
CA GLY A 107 -5.70 14.73 8.00
C GLY A 107 -6.77 14.20 8.97
N TYR A 108 -6.56 14.31 10.28
CA TYR A 108 -7.51 13.80 11.27
C TYR A 108 -8.74 14.71 11.46
N ASN A 109 -8.74 15.90 10.87
CA ASN A 109 -9.86 16.84 10.89
C ASN A 109 -9.83 17.68 9.61
N TYR A 110 -10.92 17.61 8.83
CA TYR A 110 -11.10 18.41 7.63
C TYR A 110 -12.25 19.39 7.85
N ASP A 111 -11.93 20.68 7.72
CA ASP A 111 -12.91 21.75 7.86
C ASP A 111 -13.52 22.04 6.48
N VAL A 112 -14.72 21.50 6.25
CA VAL A 112 -15.47 21.63 4.99
C VAL A 112 -15.66 23.10 4.58
N LYS A 113 -15.82 24.02 5.54
CA LYS A 113 -16.06 25.45 5.22
C LYS A 113 -14.81 26.13 4.71
N THR A 114 -13.66 25.80 5.28
CA THR A 114 -12.38 26.43 4.92
C THR A 114 -11.58 25.61 3.90
N LYS A 115 -11.99 24.36 3.63
CA LYS A 115 -11.27 23.36 2.85
C LYS A 115 -9.83 23.15 3.36
N LEU A 116 -9.67 23.15 4.69
CA LEU A 116 -8.39 23.00 5.36
C LEU A 116 -8.34 21.70 6.15
N TYR A 117 -7.19 21.05 6.13
CA TYR A 117 -6.89 19.91 6.98
C TYR A 117 -6.11 20.37 8.21
N GLU A 118 -6.26 19.68 9.33
CA GLU A 118 -5.42 19.85 10.50
C GLU A 118 -4.30 18.80 10.55
N ALA A 119 -3.13 19.24 11.00
CA ALA A 119 -1.99 18.38 11.28
C ALA A 119 -1.40 18.71 12.66
N GLU A 120 -0.81 17.69 13.26
CA GLU A 120 -0.06 17.77 14.50
C GLU A 120 1.30 17.09 14.32
N VAL A 121 2.37 17.75 14.74
CA VAL A 121 3.71 17.15 14.79
C VAL A 121 4.28 17.33 16.19
N ILE A 122 4.80 16.25 16.78
CA ILE A 122 5.42 16.26 18.10
C ILE A 122 6.85 15.73 18.00
N SER A 123 7.81 16.42 18.62
CA SER A 123 9.22 16.00 18.67
C SER A 123 9.91 16.62 19.89
N PRO A 124 10.98 16.01 20.44
CA PRO A 124 11.81 16.62 21.47
C PRO A 124 12.57 17.84 20.94
N SER A 125 12.78 17.90 19.62
CA SER A 125 13.52 18.98 18.95
C SER A 125 12.60 19.97 18.27
N LYS A 126 12.50 21.18 18.84
CA LYS A 126 11.80 22.31 18.19
C LYS A 126 12.37 22.62 16.80
N LYS A 127 13.69 22.48 16.65
CA LYS A 127 14.40 22.72 15.37
C LYS A 127 13.98 21.72 14.30
N LEU A 128 13.82 20.44 14.67
CA LEU A 128 13.38 19.38 13.76
C LEU A 128 12.00 19.69 13.19
N ILE A 129 11.04 20.06 14.04
CA ILE A 129 9.69 20.45 13.61
C ILE A 129 9.72 21.68 12.69
N ALA A 130 10.54 22.69 13.02
CA ALA A 130 10.66 23.87 12.18
C ALA A 130 11.24 23.55 10.79
N ASN A 131 12.19 22.61 10.72
CA ASN A 131 12.74 22.12 9.46
C ASN A 131 11.71 21.31 8.66
N TYR A 132 10.94 20.46 9.33
CA TYR A 132 9.83 19.72 8.72
C TYR A 132 8.79 20.65 8.11
N LEU A 133 8.31 21.65 8.85
CA LEU A 133 7.32 22.61 8.31
C LEU A 133 7.82 23.36 7.08
N LYS A 134 9.12 23.71 7.03
CA LYS A 134 9.72 24.35 5.84
C LYS A 134 9.76 23.46 4.61
N THR A 135 9.72 22.14 4.79
CA THR A 135 9.91 21.14 3.74
C THR A 135 8.66 20.32 3.45
N SER A 136 7.60 20.45 4.26
CA SER A 136 6.37 19.67 4.13
C SER A 136 5.67 19.85 2.78
N GLU A 137 5.79 21.04 2.17
CA GLU A 137 5.28 21.30 0.81
C GLU A 137 5.89 20.39 -0.24
N TYR A 138 7.14 19.99 -0.05
CA TYR A 138 7.88 19.13 -0.96
C TYR A 138 7.75 17.66 -0.60
N LEU A 139 7.72 17.34 0.70
CA LEU A 139 7.68 15.97 1.19
C LEU A 139 6.29 15.35 1.07
N ASP A 140 5.27 16.11 1.47
CA ASP A 140 3.94 15.58 1.72
C ASP A 140 2.88 16.17 0.76
N GLY A 141 3.30 17.04 -0.16
CA GLY A 141 2.41 17.64 -1.15
C GLY A 141 1.40 18.62 -0.57
N TYR A 142 1.69 19.25 0.57
CA TYR A 142 0.78 20.22 1.18
C TYR A 142 1.47 21.49 1.68
N VAL A 143 0.75 22.61 1.59
CA VAL A 143 1.21 23.90 2.11
C VAL A 143 0.55 24.15 3.45
N HIS A 144 1.36 24.21 4.51
CA HIS A 144 0.89 24.64 5.82
C HIS A 144 0.63 26.15 5.82
N LEU A 145 -0.32 26.60 6.64
CA LEU A 145 -0.67 28.01 6.80
C LEU A 145 0.07 28.58 8.03
N PRO A 146 1.10 29.43 7.85
CA PRO A 146 1.95 29.89 8.95
C PRO A 146 1.19 30.59 10.09
N GLU A 147 0.12 31.30 9.77
CA GLU A 147 -0.75 32.00 10.72
C GLU A 147 -1.54 31.07 11.64
N THR A 148 -1.65 29.79 11.29
CA THR A 148 -2.37 28.77 12.06
C THR A 148 -1.45 27.93 12.95
N VAL A 149 -0.13 28.19 12.90
CA VAL A 149 0.88 27.41 13.61
C VAL A 149 0.85 27.76 15.10
N VAL A 150 0.40 26.80 15.91
CA VAL A 150 0.35 26.92 17.38
C VAL A 150 1.36 25.97 18.00
N TRP A 151 2.30 26.54 18.75
CA TRP A 151 3.34 25.79 19.48
C TRP A 151 2.93 25.57 20.93
N GLU A 152 3.18 24.35 21.41
CA GLU A 152 2.93 23.93 22.78
C GLU A 152 4.18 23.19 23.30
N LYS A 153 4.68 23.61 24.47
CA LYS A 153 5.74 22.88 25.17
C LYS A 153 5.09 21.84 26.06
N LEU A 154 5.53 20.59 25.94
CA LEU A 154 5.10 19.48 26.79
C LEU A 154 6.21 19.18 27.81
N GLU A 155 5.88 19.21 29.10
CA GLU A 155 6.80 18.86 30.20
C GLU A 155 6.95 17.34 30.40
N SER A 156 6.17 16.55 29.66
CA SER A 156 6.30 15.09 29.56
C SER A 156 5.58 14.63 28.30
N TRP A 157 6.21 13.75 27.53
CA TRP A 157 5.63 13.21 26.31
C TRP A 157 5.85 11.71 26.20
N GLN A 158 4.74 10.98 26.06
CA GLN A 158 4.74 9.57 25.70
C GLN A 158 5.05 9.42 24.20
N ALA A 159 6.34 9.32 23.87
CA ALA A 159 6.85 9.28 22.51
C ALA A 159 6.47 7.98 21.78
N THR A 160 6.60 6.87 22.49
CA THR A 160 6.12 5.53 22.12
C THR A 160 5.32 4.96 23.30
N TYR A 161 4.62 3.83 23.16
CA TYR A 161 3.87 3.25 24.30
C TYR A 161 4.77 2.85 25.49
N TRP A 162 6.10 2.74 25.29
CA TRP A 162 7.06 2.35 26.32
C TRP A 162 8.05 3.45 26.73
N LYS A 163 8.20 4.52 25.93
CA LYS A 163 9.16 5.61 26.17
C LYS A 163 8.46 6.92 26.51
N THR A 164 8.77 7.45 27.68
CA THR A 164 8.44 8.83 28.08
C THR A 164 9.68 9.70 27.97
N LEU A 165 9.56 10.83 27.27
CA LEU A 165 10.58 11.85 27.17
C LEU A 165 10.21 13.03 28.09
N LEU A 166 11.19 13.57 28.79
CA LEU A 166 11.01 14.66 29.76
C LEU A 166 10.53 15.96 29.13
N GLN A 167 10.68 16.11 27.82
CA GLN A 167 10.24 17.30 27.14
C GLN A 167 9.93 17.01 25.67
N ALA A 168 8.89 17.66 25.16
CA ALA A 168 8.65 17.75 23.74
C ALA A 168 8.07 19.10 23.34
N TYR A 169 8.05 19.34 22.04
CA TYR A 169 7.33 20.42 21.40
C TYR A 169 6.28 19.81 20.52
N LYS A 170 5.05 20.29 20.65
CA LYS A 170 3.92 19.94 19.80
C LYS A 170 3.54 21.15 18.99
N VAL A 171 3.41 20.97 17.69
CA VAL A 171 2.88 21.99 16.79
C VAL A 171 1.58 21.50 16.21
N ARG A 172 0.56 22.35 16.23
CA ARG A 172 -0.70 22.16 15.50
C ARG A 172 -0.81 23.23 14.44
N TYR A 173 -1.25 22.87 13.25
CA TYR A 173 -1.40 23.80 12.13
C TYR A 173 -2.47 23.31 11.16
N LYS A 174 -2.98 24.23 10.36
CA LYS A 174 -3.83 23.91 9.22
C LYS A 174 -3.00 23.89 7.94
N TYR A 175 -3.38 23.04 7.00
CA TYR A 175 -2.75 22.95 5.69
C TYR A 175 -3.78 22.77 4.57
N ARG A 176 -3.35 23.06 3.34
CA ARG A 176 -4.09 22.75 2.12
C ARG A 176 -3.30 21.72 1.33
N ASN A 177 -3.97 20.67 0.85
CA ASN A 177 -3.37 19.82 -0.16
C ASN A 177 -3.09 20.68 -1.38
N VAL A 178 -1.83 20.71 -1.79
CA VAL A 178 -1.49 21.22 -3.11
C VAL A 178 -1.53 19.98 -3.97
N GLN A 179 -2.59 19.85 -4.75
CA GLN A 179 -2.56 18.93 -5.87
C GLN A 179 -1.50 19.49 -6.80
N ARG A 180 -0.24 19.14 -6.57
CA ARG A 180 0.82 19.37 -7.53
C ARG A 180 0.31 18.67 -8.77
N ALA A 181 -0.09 19.43 -9.78
CA ALA A 181 0.01 18.97 -11.14
C ALA A 181 1.52 18.76 -11.33
N ILE A 182 2.00 17.59 -10.89
CA ILE A 182 3.36 17.17 -11.17
C ILE A 182 3.33 16.99 -12.68
N ASN A 183 3.73 18.04 -13.41
CA ASN A 183 4.10 17.89 -14.81
C ASN A 183 5.35 17.02 -14.78
N LEU A 184 5.15 15.70 -14.75
CA LEU A 184 6.16 14.65 -14.64
C LEU A 184 7.19 14.72 -15.78
N ASN A 185 6.93 15.51 -16.82
CA ASN A 185 7.72 15.56 -18.04
C ASN A 185 8.84 16.63 -18.06
N GLU A 186 8.99 17.49 -17.05
CA GLU A 186 9.99 18.59 -17.10
C GLU A 186 10.89 18.77 -15.86
N HIS A 187 10.88 17.85 -14.89
CA HIS A 187 11.70 18.01 -13.70
C HIS A 187 13.13 17.48 -13.87
N GLN A 188 14.05 18.36 -14.25
CA GLN A 188 15.41 18.28 -13.70
C GLN A 188 15.30 18.46 -12.18
N GLU A 189 15.81 17.51 -11.39
CA GLU A 189 15.84 17.64 -9.93
C GLU A 189 16.54 18.95 -9.56
N SER A 190 15.83 19.81 -8.84
CA SER A 190 16.44 21.04 -8.36
C SER A 190 17.40 20.72 -7.21
N GLU A 191 18.44 21.54 -7.02
CA GLU A 191 19.33 21.42 -5.86
C GLU A 191 18.56 21.43 -4.52
N LEU A 192 17.42 22.13 -4.50
CA LEU A 192 16.50 22.17 -3.38
C LEU A 192 15.86 20.80 -3.10
N ASP A 193 15.46 20.04 -4.12
CA ASP A 193 14.85 18.71 -3.95
C ASP A 193 15.85 17.73 -3.32
N ILE A 194 17.11 17.74 -3.77
CA ILE A 194 18.18 16.92 -3.19
C ILE A 194 18.41 17.29 -1.72
N GLN A 195 18.47 18.59 -1.40
CA GLN A 195 18.62 19.05 -0.02
C GLN A 195 17.46 18.60 0.88
N ILE A 196 16.23 18.63 0.36
CA ILE A 196 15.04 18.19 1.09
C ILE A 196 15.02 16.67 1.28
N LYS A 197 15.34 15.88 0.25
CA LYS A 197 15.47 14.42 0.36
C LYS A 197 16.50 14.04 1.41
N ASN A 198 17.67 14.68 1.40
CA ASN A 198 18.72 14.45 2.40
C ASN A 198 18.27 14.80 3.81
N LEU A 199 17.62 15.96 3.99
CA LEU A 199 17.06 16.36 5.27
C LEU A 199 16.04 15.35 5.78
N PHE A 200 15.16 14.85 4.92
CA PHE A 200 14.16 13.87 5.29
C PHE A 200 14.78 12.52 5.66
N ALA A 201 15.77 12.06 4.90
CA ALA A 201 16.54 10.87 5.25
C ALA A 201 17.22 11.01 6.62
N GLU A 202 17.80 12.18 6.93
CA GLU A 202 18.38 12.47 8.25
C GLU A 202 17.33 12.46 9.37
N MET A 203 16.10 12.93 9.08
CA MET A 203 14.98 12.90 10.02
C MET A 203 14.49 11.48 10.28
N GLN A 204 14.45 10.63 9.25
CA GLN A 204 14.07 9.22 9.36
C GLN A 204 15.13 8.39 10.10
N GLN A 205 16.40 8.79 10.03
CA GLN A 205 17.52 8.13 10.71
C GLN A 205 17.66 8.58 12.17
N TRP A 206 16.65 8.29 13.01
CA TRP A 206 16.67 8.59 14.45
C TRP A 206 17.27 7.46 15.31
N TYR A 207 17.70 6.37 14.69
CA TYR A 207 18.48 5.29 15.30
C TYR A 207 19.41 4.69 14.24
N THR A 208 20.41 3.91 14.66
CA THR A 208 21.35 3.21 13.76
C THR A 208 21.35 1.74 14.09
N GLU A 209 21.22 0.90 13.07
CA GLU A 209 21.28 -0.55 13.28
C GLU A 209 22.64 -0.97 13.84
N PRO A 210 22.69 -1.89 14.83
CA PRO A 210 23.94 -2.42 15.31
C PRO A 210 24.64 -3.21 14.20
N ASN A 211 25.96 -3.07 14.11
CA ASN A 211 26.75 -3.86 13.18
C ASN A 211 26.85 -5.31 13.67
N PHE A 212 26.00 -6.19 13.15
CA PHE A 212 26.12 -7.64 13.32
C PHE A 212 27.09 -8.19 12.29
N LYS A 213 28.01 -9.06 12.71
CA LYS A 213 28.80 -9.85 11.77
C LYS A 213 27.84 -10.61 10.86
N GLU A 214 28.00 -10.46 9.54
CA GLU A 214 27.18 -11.15 8.56
C GLU A 214 27.19 -12.66 8.86
N ILE A 215 25.99 -13.19 9.09
CA ILE A 215 25.79 -14.63 9.13
C ILE A 215 25.82 -15.06 7.66
N PRO A 216 26.75 -15.94 7.25
CA PRO A 216 26.76 -16.42 5.87
C PRO A 216 25.38 -17.00 5.54
N PRO A 217 24.83 -16.70 4.34
CA PRO A 217 23.50 -17.18 3.96
C PRO A 217 23.46 -18.70 4.10
N ASN A 218 22.49 -19.21 4.86
CA ASN A 218 22.31 -20.64 5.05
C ASN A 218 21.93 -21.28 3.70
N PRO A 219 22.74 -22.19 3.13
CA PRO A 219 22.48 -22.72 1.79
C PRO A 219 21.30 -23.69 1.66
N MET A 220 20.53 -23.96 2.73
CA MET A 220 19.52 -25.04 2.76
C MET A 220 18.22 -24.59 3.42
N ASP A 221 17.14 -24.56 2.61
CA ASP A 221 15.83 -25.22 2.86
C ASP A 221 14.83 -24.92 1.73
N TYR A 222 15.25 -25.02 0.47
CA TYR A 222 14.33 -24.91 -0.67
C TYR A 222 13.72 -26.26 -1.11
N GLU A 223 14.27 -27.39 -0.64
CA GLU A 223 13.86 -28.73 -1.08
C GLU A 223 12.68 -29.33 -0.29
N GLU A 224 12.37 -28.82 0.91
CA GLU A 224 11.31 -29.39 1.75
C GLU A 224 9.88 -28.94 1.37
N LEU A 225 9.72 -28.01 0.42
CA LEU A 225 8.41 -27.41 0.10
C LEU A 225 7.64 -28.08 -1.06
N VAL A 226 8.17 -29.15 -1.67
CA VAL A 226 7.59 -29.74 -2.90
C VAL A 226 6.72 -30.99 -2.65
N SER A 227 6.54 -31.43 -1.40
CA SER A 227 5.86 -32.70 -1.09
C SER A 227 4.41 -32.61 -0.60
N HIS A 228 3.66 -31.54 -0.89
CA HIS A 228 2.23 -31.49 -0.57
C HIS A 228 1.31 -31.64 -1.79
N THR A 229 0.64 -32.78 -1.83
CA THR A 229 -0.20 -33.32 -2.91
C THR A 229 -1.61 -32.73 -2.94
N LEU A 230 -2.11 -32.45 -4.15
CA LEU A 230 -3.50 -32.20 -4.61
C LEU A 230 -4.38 -31.14 -3.91
N ALA A 231 -4.37 -31.00 -2.58
CA ALA A 231 -5.03 -29.88 -1.89
C ALA A 231 -4.34 -28.54 -2.22
N ASP A 232 -3.08 -28.60 -2.64
CA ASP A 232 -2.25 -27.46 -3.02
C ASP A 232 -2.61 -26.89 -4.42
N GLN A 233 -3.19 -27.70 -5.31
CA GLN A 233 -3.42 -27.27 -6.70
C GLN A 233 -4.48 -26.17 -6.81
N THR A 234 -5.57 -26.26 -6.02
CA THR A 234 -6.59 -25.21 -5.97
C THR A 234 -6.05 -23.93 -5.33
N ALA A 235 -5.18 -24.05 -4.32
CA ALA A 235 -4.53 -22.90 -3.68
C ALA A 235 -3.59 -22.18 -4.66
N ILE A 236 -2.76 -22.94 -5.38
CA ILE A 236 -1.89 -22.42 -6.43
C ILE A 236 -2.70 -21.76 -7.54
N GLN A 237 -3.77 -22.38 -8.04
CA GLN A 237 -4.64 -21.78 -9.05
C GLN A 237 -5.28 -20.47 -8.56
N LYS A 238 -5.65 -20.40 -7.28
CA LYS A 238 -6.15 -19.17 -6.67
C LYS A 238 -5.07 -18.08 -6.65
N ILE A 239 -3.84 -18.42 -6.27
CA ILE A 239 -2.72 -17.46 -6.27
C ILE A 239 -2.42 -16.99 -7.70
N GLU A 240 -2.33 -17.91 -8.66
CA GLU A 240 -2.15 -17.59 -10.08
C GLU A 240 -3.23 -16.61 -10.56
N TYR A 241 -4.50 -16.89 -10.27
CA TYR A 241 -5.61 -16.00 -10.60
C TYR A 241 -5.45 -14.60 -9.99
N LEU A 242 -5.09 -14.50 -8.71
CA LEU A 242 -4.95 -13.22 -8.03
C LEU A 242 -3.81 -12.38 -8.61
N ILE A 243 -2.70 -13.02 -9.00
CA ILE A 243 -1.60 -12.36 -9.72
C ILE A 243 -2.09 -11.89 -11.10
N LEU A 244 -2.77 -12.74 -11.85
CA LEU A 244 -3.27 -12.36 -13.17
C LEU A 244 -4.30 -11.21 -13.09
N GLU A 245 -5.27 -11.30 -12.17
CA GLU A 245 -6.34 -10.32 -11.92
C GLU A 245 -5.75 -8.92 -11.70
N SER A 246 -4.70 -8.82 -10.88
CA SER A 246 -4.07 -7.54 -10.60
C SER A 246 -3.48 -6.90 -11.86
N ALA A 247 -2.93 -7.66 -12.82
CA ALA A 247 -2.32 -7.09 -14.02
C ALA A 247 -3.28 -6.91 -15.23
N VAL A 248 -4.58 -7.20 -15.10
CA VAL A 248 -5.54 -7.17 -16.23
C VAL A 248 -5.61 -5.81 -16.91
N ILE A 249 -5.80 -4.75 -16.11
CA ILE A 249 -6.06 -3.39 -16.63
C ILE A 249 -4.75 -2.58 -16.74
N PHE A 250 -3.81 -2.78 -15.82
CA PHE A 250 -2.65 -1.91 -15.69
C PHE A 250 -1.35 -2.63 -16.05
N GLN A 251 -0.46 -1.92 -16.74
CA GLN A 251 0.81 -2.43 -17.23
C GLN A 251 1.92 -2.48 -16.15
N SER A 252 1.61 -2.12 -14.90
CA SER A 252 2.64 -1.94 -13.88
C SER A 252 2.10 -2.11 -12.46
N TYR A 253 1.80 -3.35 -12.07
CA TYR A 253 1.60 -3.67 -10.65
C TYR A 253 2.82 -4.33 -10.05
N SER A 254 2.92 -4.21 -8.73
CA SER A 254 3.90 -4.95 -7.98
C SER A 254 3.38 -6.28 -7.45
N LEU A 255 4.22 -7.32 -7.48
CA LEU A 255 3.88 -8.58 -6.82
C LEU A 255 3.75 -8.38 -5.30
N GLU A 256 4.49 -7.43 -4.74
CA GLU A 256 4.35 -6.96 -3.36
C GLU A 256 2.93 -6.41 -3.08
N PHE A 257 2.36 -5.63 -4.01
CA PHE A 257 0.99 -5.14 -3.89
C PHE A 257 -0.02 -6.31 -3.88
N VAL A 258 0.19 -7.34 -4.70
CA VAL A 258 -0.65 -8.54 -4.68
C VAL A 258 -0.52 -9.26 -3.33
N ALA A 259 0.71 -9.43 -2.83
CA ALA A 259 0.97 -10.04 -1.53
C ALA A 259 0.20 -9.33 -0.41
N ASN A 260 0.37 -8.01 -0.32
CA ASN A 260 -0.22 -7.18 0.72
C ASN A 260 -1.75 -7.09 0.59
N SER A 261 -2.27 -6.80 -0.61
CA SER A 261 -3.71 -6.60 -0.82
C SER A 261 -4.53 -7.89 -0.67
N LYS A 262 -3.93 -9.05 -0.95
CA LYS A 262 -4.60 -10.35 -0.86
C LYS A 262 -4.18 -11.17 0.36
N LYS A 263 -3.33 -10.62 1.23
CA LYS A 263 -2.78 -11.27 2.44
C LYS A 263 -2.07 -12.60 2.13
N LEU A 264 -1.33 -12.64 1.03
CA LEU A 264 -0.52 -13.79 0.63
C LEU A 264 0.90 -13.61 1.15
N SER A 265 1.54 -14.72 1.55
CA SER A 265 2.96 -14.72 1.92
C SER A 265 3.85 -14.52 0.68
N HIS A 266 5.08 -14.05 0.90
CA HIS A 266 6.08 -13.95 -0.18
C HIS A 266 6.32 -15.32 -0.84
N THR A 267 6.39 -16.40 -0.05
CA THR A 267 6.54 -17.76 -0.57
C THR A 267 5.43 -18.17 -1.53
N GLU A 268 4.17 -17.90 -1.17
CA GLU A 268 3.01 -18.19 -2.05
C GLU A 268 3.11 -17.42 -3.36
N ILE A 269 3.44 -16.12 -3.29
CA ILE A 269 3.62 -15.27 -4.48
C ILE A 269 4.79 -15.77 -5.34
N VAL A 270 5.93 -16.13 -4.74
CA VAL A 270 7.09 -16.66 -5.46
C VAL A 270 6.73 -17.93 -6.23
N ILE A 271 6.01 -18.85 -5.61
CA ILE A 271 5.58 -20.11 -6.26
C ILE A 271 4.61 -19.81 -7.41
N GLY A 272 3.56 -19.04 -7.16
CA GLY A 272 2.56 -18.72 -8.18
C GLY A 272 3.15 -17.91 -9.35
N ALA A 273 3.95 -16.88 -9.05
CA ALA A 273 4.59 -16.05 -10.05
C ALA A 273 5.62 -16.83 -10.87
N ASP A 274 6.46 -17.67 -10.25
CA ASP A 274 7.45 -18.49 -10.99
C ASP A 274 6.75 -19.36 -12.03
N ILE A 275 5.66 -20.03 -11.65
CA ILE A 275 4.86 -20.83 -12.58
C ILE A 275 4.35 -19.98 -13.76
N LEU A 276 3.79 -18.80 -13.49
CA LEU A 276 3.29 -17.89 -14.53
C LEU A 276 4.40 -17.34 -15.43
N PHE A 277 5.58 -17.02 -14.88
CA PHE A 277 6.75 -16.57 -15.64
C PHE A 277 7.28 -17.67 -16.56
N GLN A 278 7.44 -18.89 -16.04
CA GLN A 278 7.92 -20.05 -16.81
C GLN A 278 6.95 -20.43 -17.93
N ARG A 279 5.63 -20.36 -17.68
CA ARG A 279 4.61 -20.59 -18.70
C ARG A 279 4.55 -19.47 -19.75
N GLY A 280 5.08 -18.30 -19.43
CA GLY A 280 4.97 -17.12 -20.30
C GLY A 280 3.64 -16.40 -20.19
N ASP A 281 2.88 -16.64 -19.12
CA ASP A 281 1.63 -15.93 -18.83
C ASP A 281 1.93 -14.47 -18.42
N ILE A 282 3.05 -14.24 -17.71
CA ILE A 282 3.50 -12.90 -17.32
C ILE A 282 4.96 -12.62 -17.72
N ARG A 283 5.29 -11.33 -17.79
CA ARG A 283 6.64 -10.79 -18.00
C ARG A 283 6.89 -9.64 -17.03
N ALA A 284 8.16 -9.37 -16.77
CA ALA A 284 8.59 -8.29 -15.91
C ALA A 284 9.21 -7.15 -16.72
N ARG A 285 9.11 -5.95 -16.16
CA ARG A 285 9.97 -4.81 -16.45
C ARG A 285 10.83 -4.57 -15.22
N VAL A 286 12.15 -4.61 -15.38
CA VAL A 286 13.12 -4.41 -14.30
C VAL A 286 13.75 -3.04 -14.47
N PHE A 287 13.81 -2.27 -13.40
CA PHE A 287 14.32 -0.90 -13.37
C PHE A 287 15.68 -0.89 -12.69
N ALA A 288 16.62 -0.09 -13.22
CA ALA A 288 17.95 0.05 -12.63
C ALA A 288 17.89 0.69 -11.23
N ASP A 289 17.00 1.68 -11.07
CA ASP A 289 16.72 2.37 -9.82
C ASP A 289 15.32 3.02 -9.86
N GLU A 290 15.01 3.88 -8.89
CA GLU A 290 13.71 4.57 -8.78
C GLU A 290 13.47 5.68 -9.83
N HIS A 291 14.50 6.07 -10.56
CA HIS A 291 14.45 7.12 -11.59
C HIS A 291 14.47 6.52 -13.02
N ASP A 292 14.72 5.23 -13.16
CA ASP A 292 14.56 4.51 -14.42
C ASP A 292 13.07 4.25 -14.67
N PHE A 293 12.44 5.08 -15.50
CA PHE A 293 11.04 4.92 -15.88
C PHE A 293 10.83 3.98 -17.08
N GLU A 294 11.88 3.78 -17.89
CA GLU A 294 11.81 2.95 -19.09
C GLU A 294 11.91 1.47 -18.72
N GLY A 295 12.91 1.12 -17.91
CA GLY A 295 13.23 -0.23 -17.48
C GLY A 295 13.53 -1.20 -18.63
N ILE A 296 14.12 -2.34 -18.30
CA ILE A 296 14.31 -3.44 -19.24
C ILE A 296 13.06 -4.32 -19.20
N SER A 297 12.28 -4.31 -20.29
CA SER A 297 11.03 -5.06 -20.43
C SER A 297 11.23 -6.48 -20.97
N ASN A 298 10.22 -7.33 -20.81
CA ASN A 298 10.14 -8.71 -21.32
C ASN A 298 11.07 -9.68 -20.58
N ILE A 299 11.40 -9.36 -19.33
CA ILE A 299 12.24 -10.21 -18.48
C ILE A 299 11.41 -11.36 -17.91
N ILE A 300 12.01 -12.55 -17.87
CA ILE A 300 11.51 -13.70 -17.11
C ILE A 300 12.27 -13.72 -15.79
N LEU A 301 11.60 -13.36 -14.70
CA LEU A 301 12.22 -13.46 -13.39
C LEU A 301 12.32 -14.95 -13.00
N THR A 302 13.49 -15.36 -12.56
CA THR A 302 13.67 -16.67 -11.91
C THR A 302 13.05 -16.61 -10.52
N LYS A 303 12.80 -17.76 -9.89
CA LYS A 303 12.36 -17.83 -8.48
C LYS A 303 13.19 -16.92 -7.54
N ALA A 304 14.52 -16.91 -7.70
CA ALA A 304 15.40 -16.02 -6.95
C ALA A 304 15.18 -14.54 -7.28
N GLY A 305 15.02 -14.19 -8.56
CA GLY A 305 14.70 -12.81 -8.97
C GLY A 305 13.33 -12.33 -8.47
N ILE A 306 12.33 -13.21 -8.39
CA ILE A 306 11.01 -12.89 -7.80
C ILE A 306 11.15 -12.63 -6.30
N GLN A 307 11.97 -13.43 -5.60
CA GLN A 307 12.26 -13.20 -4.18
C GLN A 307 13.01 -11.87 -3.98
N ASP A 308 14.07 -11.63 -4.75
CA ASP A 308 14.83 -10.37 -4.71
C ASP A 308 13.92 -9.15 -4.94
N TYR A 309 12.92 -9.31 -5.81
CA TYR A 309 11.93 -8.29 -6.07
C TYR A 309 11.01 -8.03 -4.87
N LEU A 310 10.44 -9.08 -4.28
CA LEU A 310 9.57 -8.96 -3.10
C LEU A 310 10.32 -8.42 -1.88
N ASP A 311 11.63 -8.69 -1.78
CA ASP A 311 12.49 -8.15 -0.74
C ASP A 311 12.95 -6.70 -1.04
N GLY A 312 12.50 -6.12 -2.14
CA GLY A 312 12.85 -4.76 -2.57
C GLY A 312 14.29 -4.60 -3.05
N ARG A 313 15.05 -5.69 -3.24
CA ARG A 313 16.44 -5.69 -3.71
C ARG A 313 16.56 -5.36 -5.20
N ILE A 314 15.53 -5.68 -5.98
CA ILE A 314 15.36 -5.17 -7.35
C ILE A 314 14.06 -4.41 -7.47
N LYS A 315 14.05 -3.34 -8.28
CA LYS A 315 12.82 -2.64 -8.64
C LYS A 315 12.27 -3.27 -9.90
N ALA A 316 11.04 -3.77 -9.83
CA ALA A 316 10.38 -4.36 -10.98
C ALA A 316 8.86 -4.10 -10.93
N SER A 317 8.24 -4.24 -12.09
CA SER A 317 6.80 -4.42 -12.24
C SER A 317 6.55 -5.64 -13.12
N TYR A 318 5.35 -6.21 -13.04
CA TYR A 318 4.94 -7.28 -13.95
C TYR A 318 3.70 -6.91 -14.74
N TYR A 319 3.54 -7.57 -15.88
CA TYR A 319 2.41 -7.41 -16.79
C TYR A 319 2.08 -8.73 -17.48
N LEU A 320 0.84 -8.85 -17.94
CA LEU A 320 0.33 -9.99 -18.69
C LEU A 320 0.89 -10.02 -20.11
N THR A 321 1.22 -11.21 -20.59
CA THR A 321 1.34 -11.42 -22.02
C THR A 321 -0.06 -11.64 -22.62
N PRO A 322 -0.22 -11.65 -23.96
CA PRO A 322 -1.47 -12.10 -24.58
C PRO A 322 -1.89 -13.51 -24.12
N GLN A 323 -0.94 -14.38 -23.79
CA GLN A 323 -1.21 -15.71 -23.25
C GLN A 323 -1.79 -15.64 -21.83
N GLY A 324 -1.16 -14.88 -20.93
CA GLY A 324 -1.68 -14.71 -19.57
C GLY A 324 -3.03 -14.00 -19.53
N GLY A 325 -3.24 -13.05 -20.43
CA GLY A 325 -4.54 -12.45 -20.67
C GLY A 325 -5.61 -13.47 -21.05
N ALA A 326 -5.34 -14.32 -22.04
CA ALA A 326 -6.27 -15.38 -22.45
C ALA A 326 -6.54 -16.39 -21.31
N ARG A 327 -5.52 -16.75 -20.53
CA ARG A 327 -5.67 -17.61 -19.35
C ARG A 327 -6.56 -16.96 -18.30
N TRP A 328 -6.37 -15.67 -18.04
CA TRP A 328 -7.23 -14.92 -17.14
C TRP A 328 -8.68 -14.90 -17.63
N GLU A 329 -8.93 -14.70 -18.93
CA GLU A 329 -10.28 -14.74 -19.50
C GLU A 329 -10.96 -16.11 -19.31
N GLU A 330 -10.20 -17.20 -19.45
CA GLU A 330 -10.71 -18.56 -19.22
C GLU A 330 -11.15 -18.76 -17.77
N MET A 331 -10.45 -18.16 -16.80
CA MET A 331 -10.78 -18.29 -15.38
C MET A 331 -11.87 -17.31 -14.93
N ALA A 332 -11.81 -16.07 -15.41
CA ALA A 332 -12.62 -14.95 -14.93
C ALA A 332 -13.94 -14.79 -15.70
N HIS A 333 -14.06 -15.39 -16.88
CA HIS A 333 -15.21 -15.28 -17.78
C HIS A 333 -15.73 -13.83 -17.92
N PRO A 334 -14.89 -12.88 -18.36
CA PRO A 334 -15.29 -11.48 -18.46
C PRO A 334 -16.41 -11.29 -19.48
N ASP A 335 -17.41 -10.50 -19.10
CA ASP A 335 -18.33 -9.87 -20.03
C ASP A 335 -17.72 -8.56 -20.53
N TRP A 336 -16.96 -8.66 -21.62
CA TRP A 336 -16.36 -7.51 -22.26
C TRP A 336 -17.37 -6.46 -22.71
N ASN A 337 -18.67 -6.77 -22.85
CA ASN A 337 -19.66 -5.74 -23.14
C ASN A 337 -19.88 -4.77 -21.98
N ASN A 338 -19.51 -5.15 -20.76
CA ASN A 338 -19.59 -4.28 -19.59
C ASN A 338 -18.24 -3.62 -19.26
N PHE A 339 -17.22 -3.79 -20.11
CA PHE A 339 -15.89 -3.24 -19.85
C PHE A 339 -15.89 -1.72 -20.00
N LEU A 340 -15.34 -1.04 -18.99
CA LEU A 340 -15.29 0.41 -18.87
C LEU A 340 -13.98 0.83 -18.18
N ILE A 341 -13.34 1.88 -18.71
CA ILE A 341 -12.19 2.57 -18.14
C ILE A 341 -12.57 4.02 -17.90
N VAL A 342 -12.32 4.51 -16.69
CA VAL A 342 -12.52 5.90 -16.31
C VAL A 342 -11.15 6.53 -16.08
N ASN A 343 -10.69 7.36 -17.02
CA ASN A 343 -9.40 8.03 -16.99
C ASN A 343 -9.57 9.55 -16.80
N ILE A 344 -9.94 9.96 -15.58
CA ILE A 344 -10.22 11.37 -15.27
C ILE A 344 -9.02 12.07 -14.61
N LEU A 345 -8.02 11.31 -14.16
CA LEU A 345 -6.90 11.82 -13.37
C LEU A 345 -5.54 11.73 -14.07
N GLU A 346 -5.52 11.53 -15.39
CA GLU A 346 -4.29 11.47 -16.21
C GLU A 346 -3.28 10.38 -15.76
N PHE A 347 -3.69 9.46 -14.88
CA PHE A 347 -2.84 8.37 -14.40
C PHE A 347 -2.62 7.27 -15.43
N PHE A 348 -3.30 7.36 -16.58
CA PHE A 348 -3.22 6.36 -17.63
C PHE A 348 -2.57 6.94 -18.89
N PRO A 349 -1.86 6.11 -19.67
CA PRO A 349 -1.36 6.51 -20.99
C PRO A 349 -2.48 6.75 -22.02
N TYR A 350 -3.75 6.59 -21.63
CA TYR A 350 -4.90 6.89 -22.47
C TYR A 350 -5.20 8.38 -22.45
N GLU A 351 -5.88 8.85 -23.49
CA GLU A 351 -6.43 10.19 -23.51
C GLU A 351 -7.42 10.39 -22.36
N HIS A 352 -7.53 11.63 -21.89
CA HIS A 352 -8.46 12.01 -20.84
C HIS A 352 -9.90 11.63 -21.24
N GLY A 353 -10.67 11.02 -20.33
CA GLY A 353 -12.07 10.70 -20.59
C GLY A 353 -12.50 9.32 -20.11
N ILE A 354 -13.63 8.87 -20.64
CA ILE A 354 -14.24 7.57 -20.32
C ILE A 354 -14.25 6.72 -21.58
N LEU A 355 -13.73 5.50 -21.49
CA LEU A 355 -13.74 4.52 -22.58
C LEU A 355 -14.56 3.30 -22.19
N GLY A 356 -15.37 2.78 -23.09
CA GLY A 356 -16.18 1.59 -22.84
C GLY A 356 -16.65 0.92 -24.10
N THR A 357 -17.05 -0.35 -24.00
CA THR A 357 -17.56 -1.12 -25.14
C THR A 357 -18.97 -0.74 -25.55
N GLN A 358 -19.75 -0.20 -24.63
CA GLN A 358 -21.17 0.14 -24.84
C GLN A 358 -21.38 1.60 -24.46
N ARG A 359 -21.88 2.38 -25.42
CA ARG A 359 -22.15 3.80 -25.24
C ARG A 359 -23.16 4.03 -24.12
N GLU A 360 -24.16 3.19 -24.02
CA GLU A 360 -25.24 3.27 -23.03
C GLU A 360 -24.73 3.14 -21.60
N ILE A 361 -23.63 2.40 -21.38
CA ILE A 361 -22.99 2.28 -20.06
C ILE A 361 -22.28 3.58 -19.70
N ILE A 362 -21.56 4.17 -20.66
CA ILE A 362 -20.87 5.46 -20.48
C ILE A 362 -21.89 6.58 -20.22
N GLU A 363 -22.96 6.65 -21.01
CA GLU A 363 -24.04 7.64 -20.82
C GLU A 363 -24.67 7.53 -19.44
N LYS A 364 -24.92 6.31 -18.95
CA LYS A 364 -25.42 6.11 -17.58
C LYS A 364 -24.39 6.54 -16.52
N LEU A 365 -23.10 6.27 -16.73
CA LEU A 365 -22.06 6.72 -15.80
C LEU A 365 -22.02 8.25 -15.75
N LEU A 366 -22.11 8.94 -16.89
CA LEU A 366 -22.17 10.40 -16.95
C LEU A 366 -23.37 10.94 -16.16
N VAL A 367 -24.54 10.31 -16.23
CA VAL A 367 -25.71 10.71 -15.40
C VAL A 367 -25.44 10.58 -13.89
N LEU A 368 -24.57 9.66 -13.50
CA LEU A 368 -24.27 9.32 -12.10
C LEU A 368 -22.95 9.90 -11.61
N ASP A 369 -22.18 10.60 -12.45
CA ASP A 369 -20.81 10.98 -12.14
C ASP A 369 -20.71 11.93 -10.95
N LYS A 370 -21.68 12.82 -10.75
CA LYS A 370 -21.78 13.67 -9.55
C LYS A 370 -21.93 12.90 -8.23
N PHE A 371 -22.21 11.60 -8.28
CA PHE A 371 -22.26 10.71 -7.12
C PHE A 371 -21.03 9.81 -7.03
N ILE A 372 -20.49 9.39 -8.17
CA ILE A 372 -19.47 8.33 -8.26
C ILE A 372 -18.06 8.89 -8.42
N LEU A 373 -17.95 10.04 -9.10
CA LEU A 373 -16.70 10.69 -9.44
C LEU A 373 -16.54 11.94 -8.58
N MET A 374 -15.29 12.28 -8.27
CA MET A 374 -14.97 13.49 -7.50
C MET A 374 -15.28 14.80 -8.28
N ARG A 375 -15.66 14.68 -9.55
CA ARG A 375 -15.98 15.78 -10.45
C ARG A 375 -17.29 15.49 -11.18
N GLU A 376 -18.03 16.55 -11.47
CA GLU A 376 -19.24 16.49 -12.29
C GLU A 376 -18.89 16.98 -13.71
N HIS A 377 -19.23 16.20 -14.73
CA HIS A 377 -19.11 16.61 -16.12
C HIS A 377 -20.03 17.81 -16.39
N VAL A 378 -19.65 18.67 -17.33
CA VAL A 378 -20.47 19.78 -17.80
C VAL A 378 -21.35 19.27 -18.95
N PRO A 379 -22.68 19.17 -18.78
CA PRO A 379 -23.55 18.60 -19.82
C PRO A 379 -23.45 19.40 -21.13
N GLY A 380 -23.36 18.71 -22.26
CA GLY A 380 -23.22 19.30 -23.58
C GLY A 380 -21.78 19.54 -24.04
N THR A 381 -20.79 19.22 -23.20
CA THR A 381 -19.36 19.27 -23.56
C THR A 381 -18.82 17.92 -24.02
N GLU A 382 -19.67 16.90 -24.12
CA GLU A 382 -19.28 15.55 -24.48
C GLU A 382 -18.88 15.46 -25.96
N VAL A 383 -17.61 15.16 -26.19
CA VAL A 383 -17.06 14.83 -27.51
C VAL A 383 -16.94 13.31 -27.58
N TRP A 384 -17.76 12.72 -28.44
CA TRP A 384 -17.82 11.26 -28.62
C TRP A 384 -17.01 10.81 -29.82
N GLU A 385 -16.17 9.80 -29.60
CA GLU A 385 -15.40 9.11 -30.62
C GLU A 385 -15.71 7.61 -30.62
N VAL A 386 -15.76 7.02 -31.81
CA VAL A 386 -15.82 5.56 -31.98
C VAL A 386 -14.41 5.08 -32.31
N VAL A 387 -13.87 4.18 -31.49
CA VAL A 387 -12.51 3.66 -31.63
C VAL A 387 -12.57 2.23 -32.19
N GLU A 388 -12.07 2.03 -33.41
CA GLU A 388 -12.13 0.74 -34.12
C GLU A 388 -10.82 0.48 -34.90
N PRO A 389 -10.04 -0.58 -34.56
CA PRO A 389 -10.20 -1.44 -33.38
C PRO A 389 -9.78 -0.72 -32.09
N TRP A 390 -10.40 -1.08 -30.96
CA TRP A 390 -10.07 -0.48 -29.66
C TRP A 390 -9.08 -1.33 -28.88
N GLN A 391 -7.92 -0.76 -28.55
CA GLN A 391 -6.97 -1.36 -27.62
C GLN A 391 -7.46 -1.17 -26.17
N ALA A 392 -8.37 -2.04 -25.73
CA ALA A 392 -9.06 -1.94 -24.44
C ALA A 392 -8.13 -2.15 -23.24
N THR A 393 -7.13 -3.01 -23.37
CA THR A 393 -6.01 -3.13 -22.41
C THR A 393 -4.70 -3.19 -23.21
N TYR A 394 -3.54 -3.11 -22.55
CA TYR A 394 -2.26 -3.23 -23.25
C TYR A 394 -2.04 -4.60 -23.94
N TRP A 395 -2.87 -5.60 -23.66
CA TRP A 395 -2.79 -6.95 -24.23
C TRP A 395 -4.06 -7.40 -24.98
N LYS A 396 -5.21 -6.73 -24.80
CA LYS A 396 -6.50 -7.06 -25.43
C LYS A 396 -6.95 -5.98 -26.40
N THR A 397 -7.26 -6.40 -27.62
CA THR A 397 -7.94 -5.58 -28.62
C THR A 397 -9.39 -6.03 -28.74
N LEU A 398 -10.33 -5.09 -28.62
CA LEU A 398 -11.75 -5.29 -28.87
C LEU A 398 -12.10 -4.70 -30.24
N PRO A 399 -13.10 -5.25 -30.94
CA PRO A 399 -13.44 -4.80 -32.29
C PRO A 399 -13.89 -3.34 -32.33
N ARG A 400 -14.45 -2.83 -31.22
CA ARG A 400 -15.04 -1.51 -31.12
C ARG A 400 -15.03 -1.03 -29.67
N GLY A 401 -14.83 0.27 -29.50
CA GLY A 401 -15.03 1.00 -28.26
C GLY A 401 -15.65 2.37 -28.53
N TYR A 402 -16.15 2.99 -27.47
CA TYR A 402 -16.61 4.36 -27.44
C TYR A 402 -15.75 5.12 -26.44
N HIS A 403 -15.24 6.27 -26.86
CA HIS A 403 -14.51 7.18 -26.01
C HIS A 403 -15.29 8.49 -25.92
N VAL A 404 -15.40 9.03 -24.72
CA VAL A 404 -15.97 10.35 -24.49
C VAL A 404 -14.98 11.20 -23.70
N CYS A 405 -14.69 12.37 -24.24
CA CYS A 405 -14.06 13.46 -23.51
C CYS A 405 -15.15 14.47 -23.13
N CYS A 406 -15.09 15.03 -21.92
CA CYS A 406 -15.98 16.10 -21.50
C CYS A 406 -15.23 17.04 -20.56
N GLU A 407 -15.72 18.27 -20.43
CA GLU A 407 -15.23 19.18 -19.40
C GLU A 407 -15.76 18.71 -18.04
N PHE A 408 -14.91 18.78 -17.02
CA PHE A 408 -15.27 18.47 -15.65
C PHE A 408 -15.11 19.72 -14.78
N LYS A 409 -16.05 19.93 -13.88
CA LYS A 409 -15.93 20.89 -12.79
C LYS A 409 -15.83 20.14 -11.47
N ASP A 410 -15.14 20.75 -10.51
CA ASP A 410 -15.07 20.19 -9.16
C ASP A 410 -16.49 20.04 -8.61
N ASN A 411 -16.75 18.86 -8.05
CA ASN A 411 -18.01 18.63 -7.38
C ASN A 411 -17.95 19.38 -6.05
N ASP A 412 -18.83 20.37 -5.85
CA ASP A 412 -18.91 21.11 -4.58
C ASP A 412 -19.34 20.21 -3.40
N TRP A 413 -19.77 18.98 -3.72
CA TRP A 413 -20.19 17.97 -2.77
C TRP A 413 -19.00 17.08 -2.38
N ASP A 414 -18.30 17.48 -1.33
CA ASP A 414 -17.37 16.59 -0.62
C ASP A 414 -18.19 15.61 0.24
N TYR A 415 -18.74 14.57 -0.40
CA TYR A 415 -19.62 13.58 0.23
C TYR A 415 -18.96 12.88 1.44
N CYS A 416 -17.63 12.87 1.51
CA CYS A 416 -16.86 12.32 2.63
C CYS A 416 -17.07 13.08 3.95
N GLY A 417 -17.56 14.33 3.93
CA GLY A 417 -17.66 15.19 5.11
C GLY A 417 -19.08 15.56 5.57
N LEU A 418 -20.13 15.11 4.88
CA LEU A 418 -21.49 15.65 5.04
C LEU A 418 -22.53 14.71 5.67
N HIS A 419 -22.09 13.63 6.34
CA HIS A 419 -22.98 12.59 6.89
C HIS A 419 -24.14 13.11 7.76
N ASP A 420 -24.03 14.28 8.40
CA ASP A 420 -25.04 14.75 9.35
C ASP A 420 -26.23 15.51 8.72
N HIS A 421 -26.14 15.95 7.45
CA HIS A 421 -27.15 16.85 6.85
C HIS A 421 -27.55 16.54 5.39
N ILE A 422 -27.21 15.37 4.85
CA ILE A 422 -27.63 14.99 3.49
C ILE A 422 -29.14 14.70 3.48
N PRO A 423 -29.92 15.34 2.59
CA PRO A 423 -31.32 14.98 2.38
C PRO A 423 -31.49 13.48 2.09
N THR A 424 -32.46 12.83 2.74
CA THR A 424 -32.63 11.36 2.65
C THR A 424 -32.81 10.85 1.23
N ASP A 425 -33.47 11.62 0.37
CA ASP A 425 -33.64 11.34 -1.06
C ASP A 425 -32.32 11.36 -1.83
N LEU A 426 -31.39 12.25 -1.46
CA LEU A 426 -30.07 12.30 -2.07
C LEU A 426 -29.18 11.12 -1.62
N LEU A 427 -29.30 10.71 -0.35
CA LEU A 427 -28.60 9.54 0.16
C LEU A 427 -29.05 8.27 -0.57
N GLU A 428 -30.37 8.10 -0.79
CA GLU A 428 -30.91 6.97 -1.54
C GLU A 428 -30.40 6.95 -2.99
N LEU A 429 -30.37 8.09 -3.67
CA LEU A 429 -29.81 8.21 -5.02
C LEU A 429 -28.32 7.87 -5.06
N TYR A 430 -27.55 8.31 -4.07
CA TYR A 430 -26.13 7.97 -3.94
C TYR A 430 -25.92 6.48 -3.73
N GLU A 431 -26.69 5.83 -2.84
CA GLU A 431 -26.62 4.40 -2.61
C GLU A 431 -26.99 3.60 -3.87
N GLN A 432 -28.03 4.01 -4.58
CA GLN A 432 -28.42 3.41 -5.86
C GLN A 432 -27.33 3.58 -6.92
N ALA A 433 -26.72 4.76 -7.03
CA ALA A 433 -25.63 5.03 -7.95
C ALA A 433 -24.41 4.16 -7.63
N LEU A 434 -24.04 4.06 -6.35
CA LEU A 434 -22.90 3.28 -5.90
C LEU A 434 -23.10 1.79 -6.15
N GLN A 435 -24.30 1.29 -5.85
CA GLN A 435 -24.67 -0.10 -6.13
C GLN A 435 -24.59 -0.41 -7.64
N TRP A 436 -25.12 0.48 -8.48
CA TRP A 436 -25.04 0.34 -9.93
C TRP A 436 -23.58 0.35 -10.44
N TYR A 437 -22.75 1.25 -9.91
CA TYR A 437 -21.34 1.35 -10.29
C TYR A 437 -20.56 0.10 -9.89
N GLU A 438 -20.81 -0.42 -8.69
CA GLU A 438 -20.25 -1.69 -8.24
C GLU A 438 -20.73 -2.88 -9.08
N ASP A 439 -21.95 -2.85 -9.61
CA ASP A 439 -22.45 -3.88 -10.51
C ASP A 439 -21.78 -3.83 -11.89
N ILE A 440 -21.43 -2.64 -12.40
CA ILE A 440 -20.66 -2.50 -13.64
C ILE A 440 -19.21 -2.91 -13.47
N LYS A 441 -18.61 -2.62 -12.32
CA LYS A 441 -17.25 -3.09 -12.00
C LYS A 441 -17.16 -4.62 -11.99
N LYS A 442 -18.28 -5.34 -11.81
CA LYS A 442 -18.38 -6.80 -11.94
C LYS A 442 -18.54 -7.25 -13.39
N TRP A 443 -17.74 -6.70 -14.30
CA TRP A 443 -17.68 -7.17 -15.68
C TRP A 443 -16.93 -8.51 -15.82
N TYR A 444 -16.48 -9.12 -14.72
CA TYR A 444 -15.92 -10.46 -14.67
C TYR A 444 -16.26 -11.14 -13.33
N ILE A 445 -16.11 -12.46 -13.28
CA ILE A 445 -16.37 -13.28 -12.10
C ILE A 445 -15.04 -13.64 -11.45
N ASN A 446 -14.94 -13.48 -10.12
CA ASN A 446 -13.84 -14.10 -9.38
C ASN A 446 -14.21 -15.56 -9.08
N PRO A 447 -13.56 -16.56 -9.71
CA PRO A 447 -13.95 -17.97 -9.59
C PRO A 447 -13.73 -18.54 -8.19
N PHE A 448 -12.99 -17.83 -7.33
CA PHE A 448 -12.70 -18.22 -5.95
C PHE A 448 -13.51 -17.44 -4.92
N ASN A 449 -14.39 -16.54 -5.35
CA ASN A 449 -15.27 -15.78 -4.47
C ASN A 449 -16.68 -16.38 -4.50
N THR A 450 -16.81 -17.64 -4.09
CA THR A 450 -18.12 -18.22 -3.80
C THR A 450 -18.63 -17.59 -2.51
N ARG A 451 -19.58 -16.67 -2.63
CA ARG A 451 -20.44 -16.30 -1.48
C ARG A 451 -21.07 -17.60 -0.96
N ILE A 452 -20.65 -18.04 0.24
CA ILE A 452 -21.40 -19.02 1.03
C ILE A 452 -22.62 -18.32 1.62
#